data_AF-A0A533YFM9-F1
#
_entry.id   AF-A0A533YFM9-F1
#
_cell.length_a   1.000
_cell.length_b   1.000
_cell.length_c   1.000
_cell.angle_alpha   90.00
_cell.angle_beta   90.00
_cell.angle_gamma   90.00
#
_symmetry.space_group_name_H-M   'P 1'
#
loop_
_entity.id
_entity.type
_entity.pdbx_description
1 polymer ?
#
loop_
_entity_poly.entity_id
_entity_poly.type
_entity_poly.pdbx_seq_one_letter_code
_entity_poly.pdbx_strand_id
1 'polypeptide(L)'
;MPKNVVTVMSHPYNILTAIRKADLLIGAVLIPGARAPHLVTRAMLKEMKPGSVIIDVSVDQGGCVETCKPTTHENPTYVIDGIVHYCVANMPGAVPFTSTLALTNATLPYATEIATKGFAKAVATNKEIRWGVNILAGKITYKRVADAFGLPFEPLENFD
;
A
#
# COMPACT_ATOMS: atom_id res chain seq x y z
N MET A 1 -3.50 14.01 -17.85
CA MET A 1 -2.74 14.65 -16.76
C MET A 1 -2.78 16.17 -16.94
N PRO A 2 -2.85 16.97 -15.86
CA PRO A 2 -2.72 18.43 -15.92
C PRO A 2 -1.42 18.90 -16.59
N LYS A 3 -1.38 20.12 -17.13
CA LYS A 3 -0.22 20.68 -17.86
C LYS A 3 1.07 20.77 -17.02
N ASN A 4 0.94 20.82 -15.70
CA ASN A 4 2.05 20.89 -14.75
C ASN A 4 2.55 19.51 -14.29
N VAL A 5 2.13 18.44 -14.94
CA VAL A 5 2.60 17.08 -14.65
C VAL A 5 3.51 16.60 -15.77
N VAL A 6 4.77 16.32 -15.42
CA VAL A 6 5.74 15.70 -16.30
C VAL A 6 5.92 14.26 -15.87
N THR A 7 5.61 13.32 -16.77
CA THR A 7 5.84 11.90 -16.55
C THR A 7 7.21 11.51 -17.11
N VAL A 8 7.89 10.61 -16.42
CA VAL A 8 9.16 10.03 -16.85
C VAL A 8 9.16 8.53 -16.56
N MET A 9 9.99 7.78 -17.27
CA MET A 9 10.13 6.35 -17.01
C MET A 9 10.70 6.13 -15.59
N SER A 10 10.14 5.16 -14.86
CA SER A 10 10.67 4.76 -13.56
C SER A 10 12.01 4.05 -13.74
N HIS A 11 13.09 4.80 -13.56
CA HIS A 11 14.47 4.36 -13.72
C HIS A 11 15.34 5.06 -12.66
N PRO A 12 16.34 4.39 -12.05
CA PRO A 12 17.15 4.98 -10.97
C PRO A 12 17.73 6.36 -11.30
N TYR A 13 18.20 6.56 -12.54
CA TYR A 13 18.70 7.86 -13.03
C TYR A 13 17.63 8.98 -12.99
N ASN A 14 16.40 8.68 -13.42
CA ASN A 14 15.32 9.66 -13.45
C ASN A 14 14.86 10.02 -12.04
N ILE A 15 14.78 9.01 -11.16
CA ILE A 15 14.45 9.21 -9.75
C ILE A 15 15.50 10.12 -9.10
N LEU A 16 16.78 9.80 -9.26
CA LEU A 16 17.89 10.61 -8.73
C LEU A 16 17.83 12.07 -9.21
N THR A 17 17.59 12.25 -10.51
CA THR A 17 17.51 13.58 -11.12
C THR A 17 16.32 14.40 -10.58
N ALA A 18 15.19 13.73 -10.32
CA ALA A 18 14.00 14.37 -9.78
C ALA A 18 14.18 14.76 -8.31
N ILE A 19 14.68 13.85 -7.45
CA ILE A 19 14.80 14.10 -6.01
C ILE A 19 15.79 15.23 -5.68
N ARG A 20 16.82 15.44 -6.51
CA ARG A 20 17.78 16.55 -6.37
C ARG A 20 17.12 17.93 -6.40
N LYS A 21 16.02 18.04 -7.13
CA LYS A 21 15.28 19.29 -7.32
C LYS A 21 14.07 19.40 -6.39
N ALA A 22 13.60 18.27 -5.86
CA ALA A 22 12.37 18.17 -5.09
C ALA A 22 12.52 18.80 -3.71
N ASP A 23 11.56 19.65 -3.35
CA ASP A 23 11.36 20.11 -1.97
C ASP A 23 10.42 19.17 -1.20
N LEU A 24 9.56 18.45 -1.93
CA LEU A 24 8.65 17.43 -1.43
C LEU A 24 8.70 16.19 -2.35
N LEU A 25 8.94 15.03 -1.77
CA LEU A 25 8.83 13.72 -2.43
C LEU A 25 7.62 12.98 -1.86
N ILE A 26 6.74 12.48 -2.72
CA ILE A 26 5.63 11.60 -2.33
C ILE A 26 5.88 10.20 -2.89
N GLY A 27 6.13 9.24 -2.01
CA GLY A 27 6.20 7.83 -2.32
C GLY A 27 4.79 7.24 -2.42
N ALA A 28 4.39 6.82 -3.63
CA ALA A 28 3.05 6.28 -3.90
C ALA A 28 3.12 5.00 -4.76
N VAL A 29 4.13 4.16 -4.49
CA VAL A 29 4.34 2.90 -5.21
C VAL A 29 3.48 1.81 -4.59
N LEU A 30 2.71 1.10 -5.41
CA LEU A 30 1.86 0.00 -4.98
C LEU A 30 2.16 -1.23 -5.82
N ILE A 31 2.61 -2.31 -5.20
CA ILE A 31 2.60 -3.65 -5.82
C ILE A 31 1.52 -4.45 -5.10
N PRO A 32 0.39 -4.78 -5.75
CA PRO A 32 -0.68 -5.54 -5.10
C PRO A 32 -0.12 -6.82 -4.47
N GLY A 33 -0.43 -7.06 -3.19
CA GLY A 33 -0.06 -8.29 -2.48
C GLY A 33 1.44 -8.57 -2.31
N ALA A 34 2.31 -7.56 -2.46
CA ALA A 34 3.74 -7.69 -2.23
C ALA A 34 4.30 -6.46 -1.52
N ARG A 35 5.51 -6.58 -0.95
CA ARG A 35 6.22 -5.45 -0.33
C ARG A 35 6.58 -4.42 -1.41
N ALA A 36 6.44 -3.14 -1.08
CA ALA A 36 6.91 -2.07 -1.97
C ALA A 36 8.45 -2.16 -2.16
N PRO A 37 8.96 -2.03 -3.39
CA PRO A 37 10.40 -1.99 -3.63
C PRO A 37 10.97 -0.66 -3.13
N HIS A 38 12.17 -0.69 -2.56
CA HIS A 38 12.89 0.52 -2.20
C HIS A 38 13.42 1.20 -3.46
N LEU A 39 12.69 2.21 -3.94
CA LEU A 39 13.05 3.00 -5.12
C LEU A 39 14.01 4.15 -4.80
N VAL A 40 13.94 4.65 -3.56
CA VAL A 40 14.85 5.68 -3.05
C VAL A 40 15.70 5.05 -1.96
N THR A 41 16.99 4.91 -2.24
CA THR A 41 17.96 4.34 -1.30
C THR A 41 18.44 5.40 -0.33
N ARG A 42 18.98 4.99 0.83
CA ARG A 42 19.58 5.92 1.80
C ARG A 42 20.70 6.76 1.20
N ALA A 43 21.47 6.21 0.25
CA ALA A 43 22.53 6.96 -0.41
C ALA A 43 21.99 8.15 -1.23
N MET A 44 20.80 7.99 -1.83
CA MET A 44 20.15 9.02 -2.64
C MET A 44 19.66 10.21 -1.81
N LEU A 45 19.43 10.05 -0.50
CA LEU A 45 18.99 11.14 0.38
C LEU A 45 19.99 12.29 0.45
N LYS A 46 21.30 11.99 0.36
CA LYS A 46 22.37 13.01 0.39
C LYS A 46 22.28 14.02 -0.75
N GLU A 47 21.57 13.66 -1.80
CA GLU A 47 21.40 14.47 -3.01
C GLU A 47 20.16 15.37 -2.91
N MET A 48 19.33 15.19 -1.87
CA MET A 48 18.17 16.03 -1.59
C MET A 48 18.59 17.29 -0.83
N LYS A 49 17.77 18.34 -0.97
CA LYS A 49 17.98 19.59 -0.23
C LYS A 49 17.72 19.36 1.26
N PRO A 50 18.57 19.86 2.17
CA PRO A 50 18.25 19.90 3.60
C PRO A 50 16.92 20.63 3.84
N GLY A 51 16.10 20.11 4.75
CA GLY A 51 14.76 20.62 5.05
C GLY A 51 13.66 20.15 4.09
N SER A 52 14.00 19.39 3.04
CA SER A 52 13.01 18.74 2.19
C SER A 52 12.20 17.70 2.97
N VAL A 53 11.04 17.35 2.41
CA VAL A 53 10.07 16.45 3.04
C VAL A 53 9.86 15.21 2.17
N ILE A 54 9.80 14.05 2.82
CA ILE A 54 9.38 12.77 2.23
C ILE A 54 8.05 12.36 2.87
N ILE A 55 7.03 12.14 2.06
CA ILE A 55 5.76 11.51 2.46
C ILE A 55 5.71 10.13 1.81
N ASP A 56 5.82 9.05 2.60
CA ASP A 56 5.76 7.69 2.07
C ASP A 56 4.38 7.07 2.35
N VAL A 57 3.50 7.14 1.35
CA VAL A 57 2.14 6.55 1.39
C VAL A 57 2.22 5.03 1.29
N SER A 58 3.30 4.48 0.74
CA SER A 58 3.55 3.05 0.62
C SER A 58 3.99 2.41 1.94
N VAL A 59 4.03 3.15 3.04
CA VAL A 59 4.44 2.67 4.37
C VAL A 59 3.62 1.47 4.84
N ASP A 60 2.34 1.38 4.48
CA ASP A 60 1.45 0.24 4.80
C ASP A 60 1.94 -1.08 4.17
N GLN A 61 2.84 -1.01 3.18
CA GLN A 61 3.50 -2.16 2.54
C GLN A 61 5.03 -2.15 2.71
N GLY A 62 5.52 -1.48 3.75
CA GLY A 62 6.95 -1.42 4.10
C GLY A 62 7.73 -0.24 3.50
N GLY A 63 7.07 0.66 2.77
CA GLY A 63 7.65 1.91 2.25
C GLY A 63 8.47 1.74 0.97
N CYS A 64 8.39 2.73 0.08
CA CYS A 64 9.24 2.77 -1.13
C CYS A 64 10.55 3.54 -0.94
N VAL A 65 10.74 4.16 0.23
CA VAL A 65 12.00 4.78 0.64
C VAL A 65 12.70 3.90 1.68
N GLU A 66 13.98 3.60 1.50
CA GLU A 66 14.72 2.68 2.37
C GLU A 66 14.77 3.13 3.85
N THR A 67 14.75 4.45 4.08
CA THR A 67 14.74 5.07 5.41
C THR A 67 13.34 5.23 6.00
N CYS A 68 12.30 4.73 5.32
CA CYS A 68 10.91 4.76 5.79
C CYS A 68 10.75 3.88 7.04
N LYS A 69 10.12 4.45 8.07
CA LYS A 69 9.74 3.77 9.31
C LYS A 69 8.32 4.18 9.65
N PRO A 70 7.41 3.22 9.90
CA PRO A 70 6.04 3.55 10.29
C PRO A 70 6.00 4.49 11.49
N THR A 71 5.17 5.52 11.38
CA THR A 71 4.90 6.52 12.42
C THR A 71 3.40 6.54 12.75
N THR A 72 3.03 7.27 13.78
CA THR A 72 1.63 7.42 14.22
C THR A 72 1.16 8.86 14.04
N HIS A 73 -0.14 9.11 14.10
CA HIS A 73 -0.66 10.47 14.06
C HIS A 73 -0.16 11.35 15.21
N GLU A 74 0.15 10.77 16.37
CA GLU A 74 0.70 11.49 17.53
C GLU A 74 2.16 11.90 17.32
N ASN A 75 2.95 11.03 16.69
CA ASN A 75 4.35 11.27 16.39
C ASN A 75 4.59 11.07 14.88
N PRO A 76 4.11 11.99 14.03
CA PRO A 76 3.95 11.75 12.59
C PRO A 76 5.23 11.91 11.78
N THR A 77 6.26 12.52 12.36
CA THR A 77 7.48 12.84 11.64
C THR A 77 8.75 12.53 12.43
N TYR A 78 9.82 12.31 11.68
CA TYR A 78 11.19 12.23 12.19
C TYR A 78 12.15 12.79 11.15
N VAL A 79 13.40 13.03 11.54
CA VAL A 79 14.42 13.60 10.64
C VAL A 79 15.55 12.60 10.45
N ILE A 80 15.93 12.36 9.19
CA ILE A 80 17.14 11.60 8.82
C ILE A 80 17.90 12.41 7.79
N ASP A 81 19.21 12.59 8.01
CA ASP A 81 20.11 13.27 7.07
C ASP A 81 19.62 14.68 6.67
N GLY A 82 18.96 15.38 7.59
CA GLY A 82 18.39 16.72 7.38
C GLY A 82 17.05 16.74 6.64
N ILE A 83 16.44 15.58 6.38
CA ILE A 83 15.19 15.42 5.62
C ILE A 83 14.07 14.96 6.54
N VAL A 84 12.93 15.66 6.50
CA VAL A 84 11.75 15.32 7.29
C VAL A 84 11.02 14.16 6.63
N HIS A 85 10.78 13.10 7.37
CA HIS A 85 10.01 11.94 6.92
C HIS A 85 8.63 11.97 7.57
N TYR A 86 7.60 11.77 6.78
CA TYR A 86 6.22 11.52 7.20
C TYR A 86 5.80 10.16 6.66
N CYS A 87 5.62 9.20 7.56
CA CYS A 87 5.40 7.80 7.21
C CYS A 87 4.26 7.25 8.06
N VAL A 88 3.17 8.01 8.20
CA VAL A 88 2.04 7.62 9.04
C VAL A 88 1.27 6.52 8.34
N ALA A 89 1.17 5.36 9.00
CA ALA A 89 0.34 4.26 8.52
C ALA A 89 -1.15 4.59 8.67
N ASN A 90 -2.01 3.98 7.84
CA ASN A 90 -3.45 4.21 7.90
C ASN A 90 -3.85 5.70 7.80
N MET A 91 -3.24 6.46 6.88
CA MET A 91 -3.55 7.88 6.64
C MET A 91 -5.05 8.19 6.48
N PRO A 92 -5.89 7.34 5.83
CA PRO A 92 -7.33 7.58 5.75
C PRO A 92 -8.04 7.66 7.10
N GLY A 93 -7.45 7.11 8.16
CA GLY A 93 -7.96 7.20 9.53
C GLY A 93 -8.03 8.63 10.09
N ALA A 94 -7.24 9.56 9.56
CA ALA A 94 -7.30 10.98 9.94
C ALA A 94 -8.56 11.70 9.45
N VAL A 95 -9.25 11.15 8.44
CA VAL A 95 -10.45 11.75 7.83
C VAL A 95 -11.62 10.75 7.86
N PRO A 96 -12.05 10.30 9.05
CA PRO A 96 -12.91 9.12 9.21
C PRO A 96 -14.26 9.27 8.52
N PHE A 97 -14.86 10.48 8.50
CA PHE A 97 -16.13 10.70 7.82
C PHE A 97 -16.02 10.42 6.31
N THR A 98 -15.02 11.02 5.66
CA THR A 98 -14.80 10.87 4.22
C THR A 98 -14.32 9.45 3.87
N SER A 99 -13.39 8.89 4.63
CA SER A 99 -12.84 7.56 4.36
C SER A 99 -13.84 6.45 4.63
N THR A 100 -14.68 6.57 5.66
CA THR A 100 -15.77 5.62 5.92
C THR A 100 -16.74 5.60 4.76
N LEU A 101 -17.25 6.77 4.33
CA LEU A 101 -18.17 6.84 3.19
C LEU A 101 -17.56 6.25 1.92
N ALA A 102 -16.29 6.58 1.63
CA ALA A 102 -15.58 6.04 0.47
C ALA A 102 -15.44 4.51 0.53
N LEU A 103 -15.04 3.95 1.69
CA LEU A 103 -14.89 2.51 1.88
C LEU A 103 -16.24 1.80 1.80
N THR A 104 -17.25 2.27 2.53
CA THR A 104 -18.57 1.62 2.56
C THR A 104 -19.25 1.66 1.21
N ASN A 105 -19.12 2.74 0.43
CA ASN A 105 -19.67 2.78 -0.92
C ASN A 105 -19.06 1.71 -1.84
N ALA A 106 -17.79 1.36 -1.65
CA ALA A 106 -17.13 0.31 -2.40
C ALA A 106 -17.44 -1.10 -1.86
N THR A 107 -17.61 -1.27 -0.53
CA THR A 107 -17.75 -2.60 0.09
C THR A 107 -19.19 -3.05 0.32
N LEU A 108 -20.16 -2.13 0.41
CA LEU A 108 -21.55 -2.43 0.72
C LEU A 108 -22.22 -3.42 -0.25
N PRO A 109 -21.98 -3.37 -1.58
CA PRO A 109 -22.52 -4.36 -2.50
C PRO A 109 -22.08 -5.79 -2.15
N TYR A 110 -20.79 -5.99 -1.84
CA TYR A 110 -20.24 -7.29 -1.46
C TYR A 110 -20.80 -7.77 -0.11
N ALA A 111 -20.89 -6.87 0.88
CA ALA A 111 -21.45 -7.20 2.18
C ALA A 111 -22.92 -7.65 2.07
N THR A 112 -23.72 -6.94 1.26
CA THR A 112 -25.13 -7.27 1.02
C THR A 112 -25.27 -8.61 0.29
N GLU A 113 -24.41 -8.88 -0.69
CA GLU A 113 -24.41 -10.14 -1.42
C GLU A 113 -24.08 -11.34 -0.51
N ILE A 114 -23.04 -11.22 0.32
CA ILE A 114 -22.66 -12.25 1.29
C ILE A 114 -23.78 -12.47 2.30
N ALA A 115 -24.40 -11.39 2.80
CA ALA A 115 -25.50 -11.46 3.75
C ALA A 115 -26.75 -12.15 3.16
N THR A 116 -27.04 -11.90 1.87
CA THR A 116 -28.26 -12.42 1.22
C THR A 116 -28.09 -13.86 0.74
N LYS A 117 -26.93 -14.21 0.17
CA LYS A 117 -26.68 -15.53 -0.44
C LYS A 117 -26.02 -16.52 0.52
N GLY A 118 -25.41 -16.04 1.60
CA GLY A 118 -24.46 -16.79 2.40
C GLY A 118 -23.08 -16.89 1.72
N PHE A 119 -22.05 -17.14 2.53
CA PHE A 119 -20.65 -17.15 2.09
C PHE A 119 -20.38 -18.10 0.90
N ALA A 120 -20.74 -19.38 1.03
CA ALA A 120 -20.43 -20.39 0.01
C ALA A 120 -21.01 -20.03 -1.37
N LYS A 121 -22.29 -19.64 -1.41
CA LYS A 121 -22.96 -19.26 -2.66
C LYS A 121 -22.43 -17.93 -3.21
N ALA A 122 -22.09 -16.98 -2.36
CA ALA A 122 -21.49 -15.72 -2.79
C ALA A 122 -20.12 -15.94 -3.44
N VAL A 123 -19.25 -16.75 -2.83
CA VAL A 123 -17.94 -17.13 -3.37
C VAL A 123 -18.05 -17.90 -4.68
N ALA A 124 -19.01 -18.83 -4.79
CA ALA A 124 -19.22 -19.61 -6.01
C ALA A 124 -19.75 -18.76 -7.19
N THR A 125 -20.52 -17.69 -6.91
CA THR A 125 -21.21 -16.90 -7.95
C THR A 125 -20.56 -15.55 -8.25
N ASN A 126 -19.69 -15.03 -7.37
CA ASN A 126 -19.00 -13.76 -7.55
C ASN A 126 -17.48 -13.93 -7.47
N LYS A 127 -16.81 -13.71 -8.60
CA LYS A 127 -15.35 -13.85 -8.75
C LYS A 127 -14.57 -12.87 -7.87
N GLU A 128 -15.07 -11.65 -7.69
CA GLU A 128 -14.40 -10.63 -6.86
C GLU A 128 -14.39 -11.05 -5.38
N ILE A 129 -15.51 -11.59 -4.89
CA ILE A 129 -15.60 -12.16 -3.54
C ILE A 129 -14.69 -13.38 -3.43
N ARG A 130 -14.66 -14.26 -4.44
CA ARG A 130 -13.77 -15.42 -4.49
C ARG A 130 -12.31 -15.03 -4.36
N TRP A 131 -11.87 -13.99 -5.06
CA TRP A 131 -10.49 -13.47 -4.97
C TRP A 131 -10.14 -12.89 -3.60
N GLY A 132 -11.13 -12.45 -2.82
CA GLY A 132 -10.94 -11.96 -1.46
C GLY A 132 -10.72 -13.06 -0.39
N VAL A 133 -10.96 -14.34 -0.71
CA VAL A 133 -10.84 -15.42 0.28
C VAL A 133 -9.38 -15.76 0.55
N ASN A 134 -8.91 -15.40 1.75
CA ASN A 134 -7.53 -15.64 2.18
C ASN A 134 -7.36 -16.93 2.99
N ILE A 135 -8.33 -17.24 3.85
CA ILE A 135 -8.32 -18.41 4.74
C ILE A 135 -9.72 -19.03 4.74
N LEU A 136 -9.79 -20.36 4.60
CA LEU A 136 -11.01 -21.13 4.72
C LEU A 136 -10.74 -22.44 5.48
N ALA A 137 -11.58 -22.77 6.46
CA ALA A 137 -11.45 -23.97 7.28
C ALA A 137 -10.02 -24.20 7.88
N GLY A 138 -9.34 -23.10 8.25
CA GLY A 138 -7.99 -23.14 8.80
C GLY A 138 -6.86 -23.35 7.78
N LYS A 139 -7.17 -23.32 6.47
CA LYS A 139 -6.21 -23.45 5.37
C LYS A 139 -6.07 -22.13 4.63
N ILE A 140 -4.87 -21.83 4.15
CA ILE A 140 -4.59 -20.61 3.39
C ILE A 140 -4.92 -20.85 1.92
N THR A 141 -5.89 -20.09 1.41
CA THR A 141 -6.40 -20.18 0.04
C THR A 141 -5.85 -19.10 -0.88
N TYR A 142 -5.02 -18.20 -0.35
CA TYR A 142 -4.36 -17.15 -1.13
C TYR A 142 -2.84 -17.39 -1.21
N LYS A 143 -2.37 -17.77 -2.40
CA LYS A 143 -1.00 -18.21 -2.64
C LYS A 143 0.07 -17.23 -2.12
N ARG A 144 -0.11 -15.93 -2.34
CA ARG A 144 0.89 -14.93 -1.92
C ARG A 144 1.03 -14.82 -0.40
N VAL A 145 -0.04 -15.07 0.34
CA VAL A 145 0.01 -15.13 1.81
C VAL A 145 0.75 -16.39 2.25
N ALA A 146 0.46 -17.54 1.64
CA ALA A 146 1.19 -18.78 1.92
C ALA A 146 2.70 -18.62 1.65
N ASP A 147 3.07 -18.06 0.49
CA ASP A 147 4.47 -17.80 0.12
C ASP A 147 5.15 -16.82 1.09
N ALA A 148 4.46 -15.74 1.51
CA ALA A 148 5.01 -14.73 2.40
C ALA A 148 5.34 -15.26 3.81
N PHE A 149 4.60 -16.27 4.29
CA PHE A 149 4.78 -16.86 5.61
C PHE A 149 5.41 -18.27 5.57
N GLY A 150 5.73 -18.81 4.39
CA GLY A 150 6.27 -20.16 4.23
C GLY A 150 5.30 -21.25 4.70
N LEU A 151 4.00 -21.03 4.54
CA LEU A 151 2.94 -21.93 5.02
C LEU A 151 2.32 -22.73 3.85
N PRO A 152 1.64 -23.87 4.13
CA PRO A 152 0.98 -24.64 3.08
C PRO A 152 -0.14 -23.85 2.38
N PHE A 153 -0.13 -23.88 1.05
CA PHE A 153 -1.18 -23.33 0.19
C PHE A 153 -2.19 -24.43 -0.19
N GLU A 154 -3.48 -24.14 -0.03
CA GLU A 154 -4.58 -25.02 -0.43
C GLU A 154 -5.49 -24.26 -1.42
N PRO A 155 -5.61 -24.68 -2.69
CA PRO A 155 -6.51 -24.05 -3.64
C PRO A 155 -7.94 -23.99 -3.13
N LEU A 156 -8.64 -22.88 -3.40
CA LEU A 156 -10.00 -22.68 -2.94
C LEU A 156 -10.97 -23.70 -3.58
N GLU A 157 -10.63 -24.19 -4.76
CA GLU A 157 -11.33 -25.25 -5.51
C GLU A 157 -11.48 -26.56 -4.71
N ASN A 158 -10.63 -26.78 -3.70
CA ASN A 158 -10.68 -27.99 -2.87
C ASN A 158 -11.74 -27.91 -1.76
N PHE A 159 -12.45 -26.79 -1.65
CA PHE A 159 -13.52 -26.54 -0.67
C PHE A 159 -14.90 -26.31 -1.31
N ASP A 160 -14.99 -26.43 -2.64
CA ASP A 160 -16.24 -26.32 -3.41
C ASP A 160 -17.13 -27.57 -3.24
#